data_AF-A0AAC9X5T5-F1
#
_entry.id   AF-A0AAC9X5T5-F1
#
_cell.length_a   1.000
_cell.length_b   1.000
_cell.length_c   1.000
_cell.angle_alpha   90.00
_cell.angle_beta   90.00
_cell.angle_gamma   90.00
#
_symmetry.space_group_name_H-M   'P 1'
#
loop_
_entity.id
_entity.type
_entity.pdbx_description
1 polymer ?
#
loop_
_entity_poly.entity_id
_entity_poly.type
_entity_poly.pdbx_seq_one_letter_code
_entity_poly.pdbx_strand_id
1 'polypeptide(L)'
;MTPLDYLLWVAFPYIAAATFVVGHILRYRFDQFGWTSRSSQTYENRLLRWGSPMFHYGMIMVIGGHVVGLFIPKPWLEFFGVTEHIYHLGATWMGSVAAVLTIAGLIILIIRRRLVTRVRLATTVMDKVMYMFLGGTIVFGTVATVLHQVLGAGYDYRGSISPWIRSLWGLQPDPSLMSDVPFFFQLHVLTATALFLLWPFTRLVHVFSAPIGYIWRPYVIYRSRDTHKGSGARPVQRGWEKAELPNVRVSPRADEPARPSRSRTNIRR
;
A
#
# COMPACT_ATOMS: atom_id res chain seq x y z
N MET A 1 18.62 -24.57 -14.26
CA MET A 1 18.37 -23.12 -14.18
C MET A 1 18.88 -22.46 -15.43
N THR A 2 18.00 -21.75 -16.13
CA THR A 2 18.28 -21.01 -17.36
C THR A 2 18.51 -19.52 -17.05
N PRO A 3 19.10 -18.73 -17.96
CA PRO A 3 19.18 -17.27 -17.79
C PRO A 3 17.81 -16.60 -17.61
N LEU A 4 16.76 -17.17 -18.20
CA LEU A 4 15.38 -16.68 -18.06
C LEU A 4 14.89 -16.82 -16.61
N ASP A 5 15.25 -17.90 -15.91
CA ASP A 5 14.86 -18.11 -14.51
C ASP A 5 15.43 -17.01 -13.60
N TYR A 6 16.69 -16.63 -13.80
CA TYR A 6 17.29 -15.52 -13.06
C TYR A 6 16.62 -14.17 -13.39
N LEU A 7 16.26 -13.94 -14.66
CA LEU A 7 15.59 -12.72 -15.07
C LEU A 7 14.21 -12.60 -14.41
N LEU A 8 13.41 -13.67 -14.45
CA LEU A 8 12.03 -13.68 -13.95
C LEU A 8 11.96 -13.73 -12.42
N TRP A 9 12.80 -14.54 -11.77
CA TRP A 9 12.66 -14.87 -10.35
C TRP A 9 13.65 -14.14 -9.44
N VAL A 10 14.60 -13.38 -10.02
CA VAL A 10 15.57 -12.58 -9.24
C VAL A 10 15.54 -11.13 -9.70
N ALA A 11 15.93 -10.86 -10.95
CA ALA A 11 16.10 -9.49 -11.44
C ALA A 11 14.78 -8.70 -11.45
N PHE A 12 13.71 -9.30 -11.98
CA PHE A 12 12.41 -8.65 -12.07
C PHE A 12 11.82 -8.27 -10.68
N PRO A 13 11.81 -9.16 -9.66
CA PRO A 13 11.44 -8.79 -8.30
C PRO A 13 12.25 -7.64 -7.70
N TYR A 14 13.57 -7.62 -7.89
CA TYR A 14 14.40 -6.53 -7.37
C TYR A 14 14.14 -5.20 -8.08
N ILE A 15 13.94 -5.20 -9.41
CA ILE A 15 13.56 -4.00 -10.16
C ILE A 15 12.20 -3.48 -9.70
N ALA A 16 11.23 -4.38 -9.51
CA ALA A 16 9.92 -4.04 -9.00
C ALA A 16 9.99 -3.45 -7.58
N ALA A 17 10.75 -4.08 -6.68
CA ALA A 17 10.95 -3.59 -5.31
C ALA A 17 11.65 -2.23 -5.27
N ALA A 18 12.72 -2.04 -6.03
CA ALA A 18 13.44 -0.77 -6.12
C ALA A 18 12.53 0.33 -6.67
N THR A 19 11.80 0.06 -7.75
CA THR A 19 10.84 1.00 -8.35
C THR A 19 9.70 1.33 -7.39
N PHE A 20 9.20 0.32 -6.68
CA PHE A 20 8.18 0.49 -5.65
C PHE A 20 8.67 1.45 -4.57
N VAL A 21 9.82 1.21 -3.95
CA VAL A 21 10.33 2.05 -2.86
C VAL A 21 10.66 3.47 -3.36
N VAL A 22 11.50 3.58 -4.39
CA VAL A 22 11.96 4.87 -4.91
C VAL A 22 10.81 5.68 -5.49
N GLY A 23 9.92 5.04 -6.26
CA GLY A 23 8.76 5.68 -6.85
C GLY A 23 7.81 6.27 -5.80
N HIS A 24 7.57 5.56 -4.69
CA HIS A 24 6.74 6.11 -3.59
C HIS A 24 7.41 7.30 -2.92
N ILE A 25 8.72 7.24 -2.66
CA ILE A 25 9.47 8.35 -2.06
C ILE A 25 9.39 9.59 -2.96
N LEU A 26 9.69 9.42 -4.25
CA LEU A 26 9.65 10.52 -5.22
C LEU A 26 8.24 11.10 -5.35
N ARG A 27 7.21 10.25 -5.45
CA ARG A 27 5.83 10.73 -5.55
C ARG A 27 5.40 11.48 -4.29
N TYR A 28 5.75 10.99 -3.09
CA TYR A 28 5.42 11.68 -1.85
C TYR A 28 6.14 13.03 -1.71
N ARG A 29 7.35 13.17 -2.26
CA ARG A 29 8.13 14.40 -2.21
C ARG A 29 7.70 15.43 -3.26
N PHE A 30 7.41 14.99 -4.48
CA PHE A 30 7.21 15.88 -5.63
C PHE A 30 5.76 15.97 -6.12
N ASP A 31 4.90 14.99 -5.83
CA ASP A 31 3.50 14.95 -6.27
C ASP A 31 2.54 14.59 -5.12
N GLN A 32 2.47 15.47 -4.13
CA GLN A 32 1.55 15.33 -3.00
C GLN A 32 0.08 15.50 -3.42
N PHE A 33 -0.21 16.30 -4.45
CA PHE A 33 -1.58 16.50 -4.95
C PHE A 33 -2.12 15.26 -5.68
N GLY A 34 -1.26 14.51 -6.37
CA GLY A 34 -1.60 13.23 -6.97
C GLY A 34 -1.78 12.10 -5.96
N TRP A 35 -1.45 12.31 -4.68
CA TRP A 35 -1.63 11.34 -3.60
C TRP A 35 -3.07 11.33 -3.08
N THR A 36 -3.96 10.68 -3.82
CA THR A 36 -5.38 10.59 -3.47
C THR A 36 -5.99 9.28 -3.94
N SER A 37 -7.07 8.84 -3.27
CA SER A 37 -7.86 7.68 -3.65
C SER A 37 -8.66 7.88 -4.94
N ARG A 38 -8.75 9.12 -5.46
CA ARG A 38 -9.57 9.51 -6.63
C ARG A 38 -10.96 8.90 -6.56
N SER A 39 -11.69 9.25 -5.50
CA SER A 39 -13.07 8.79 -5.32
C SER A 39 -13.94 9.26 -6.49
N SER A 40 -14.81 8.35 -6.96
CA SER A 40 -15.79 8.64 -8.01
C SER A 40 -17.22 8.50 -7.49
N GLN A 41 -17.39 8.47 -6.17
CA GLN A 41 -18.67 8.20 -5.51
C GLN A 41 -19.73 9.25 -5.82
N THR A 42 -19.32 10.52 -5.98
CA THR A 42 -20.21 11.63 -6.35
C THR A 42 -20.85 11.42 -7.72
N TYR A 43 -20.19 10.71 -8.65
CA TYR A 43 -20.75 10.42 -9.97
C TYR A 43 -21.76 9.28 -9.95
N GLU A 44 -21.58 8.30 -9.06
CA GLU A 44 -22.46 7.14 -8.90
C GLU A 44 -22.17 6.41 -7.58
N ASN A 45 -23.20 6.17 -6.76
CA ASN A 45 -23.08 5.58 -5.43
C ASN A 45 -23.81 4.23 -5.28
N ARG A 46 -24.82 3.91 -6.10
CA ARG A 46 -25.68 2.73 -5.92
C ARG A 46 -24.90 1.42 -6.08
N LEU A 47 -24.09 1.29 -7.14
CA LEU A 47 -23.21 0.14 -7.34
C LEU A 47 -21.99 0.22 -6.40
N LEU A 48 -21.46 1.43 -6.19
CA LEU A 48 -20.26 1.62 -5.36
C LEU A 48 -20.49 1.22 -3.90
N ARG A 49 -21.69 1.45 -3.34
CA ARG A 49 -22.04 1.11 -1.95
C ARG A 49 -21.86 -0.37 -1.63
N TRP A 50 -22.03 -1.24 -2.62
CA TRP A 50 -21.85 -2.68 -2.48
C TRP A 50 -20.47 -3.12 -2.99
N GLY A 51 -20.09 -2.67 -4.19
CA GLY A 51 -18.83 -3.09 -4.82
C GLY A 51 -17.59 -2.66 -4.04
N SER A 52 -17.59 -1.45 -3.46
CA SER A 52 -16.41 -0.95 -2.73
C SER A 52 -16.15 -1.71 -1.42
N PRO A 53 -17.12 -1.89 -0.50
CA PRO A 53 -16.88 -2.67 0.71
C PRO A 53 -16.52 -4.13 0.43
N MET A 54 -17.23 -4.80 -0.48
CA MET A 54 -16.93 -6.20 -0.85
C MET A 54 -15.49 -6.35 -1.34
N PHE A 55 -15.06 -5.46 -2.23
CA PHE A 55 -13.70 -5.48 -2.76
C PHE A 55 -12.65 -5.21 -1.67
N HIS A 56 -12.83 -4.17 -0.84
CA HIS A 56 -11.81 -3.79 0.13
C HIS A 56 -11.72 -4.77 1.31
N TYR A 57 -12.84 -5.26 1.84
CA TYR A 57 -12.82 -6.28 2.88
C TYR A 57 -12.23 -7.59 2.36
N GLY A 58 -12.64 -8.01 1.16
CA GLY A 58 -12.03 -9.13 0.43
C GLY A 58 -10.51 -8.95 0.32
N MET A 59 -10.07 -7.78 -0.14
CA MET A 59 -8.65 -7.50 -0.36
C MET A 59 -7.84 -7.48 0.93
N ILE A 60 -8.37 -6.94 2.03
CA ILE A 60 -7.70 -6.98 3.35
C ILE A 60 -7.52 -8.43 3.80
N MET A 61 -8.52 -9.29 3.63
CA MET A 61 -8.40 -10.72 3.95
C MET A 61 -7.38 -11.43 3.07
N VAL A 62 -7.38 -11.17 1.75
CA VAL A 62 -6.38 -11.73 0.84
C VAL A 62 -4.97 -11.29 1.24
N ILE A 63 -4.73 -9.99 1.49
CA ILE A 63 -3.42 -9.48 1.90
C ILE A 63 -3.01 -10.11 3.24
N GLY A 64 -3.90 -10.17 4.22
CA GLY A 64 -3.63 -10.81 5.51
C GLY A 64 -3.25 -12.29 5.36
N GLY A 65 -3.98 -13.03 4.52
CA GLY A 65 -3.67 -14.41 4.18
C GLY A 65 -2.30 -14.57 3.50
N HIS A 66 -1.94 -13.67 2.58
CA HIS A 66 -0.62 -13.68 1.93
C HIS A 66 0.50 -13.38 2.93
N VAL A 67 0.30 -12.42 3.85
CA VAL A 67 1.28 -12.11 4.89
C VAL A 67 1.53 -13.33 5.77
N VAL A 68 0.47 -13.96 6.27
CA VAL A 68 0.57 -15.17 7.10
C VAL A 68 1.19 -16.33 6.32
N GLY A 69 0.75 -16.58 5.09
CA GLY A 69 1.18 -17.74 4.32
C GLY A 69 2.61 -17.65 3.77
N LEU A 70 3.07 -16.45 3.40
CA LEU A 70 4.36 -16.27 2.74
C LEU A 70 5.48 -15.93 3.74
N PHE A 71 5.21 -15.07 4.72
CA PHE A 71 6.25 -14.54 5.61
C PHE A 71 6.41 -15.32 6.91
N ILE A 72 5.36 -15.99 7.41
CA ILE A 72 5.47 -16.75 8.65
C ILE A 72 6.06 -18.14 8.35
N PRO A 73 7.22 -18.50 8.94
CA PRO A 73 7.82 -19.80 8.72
C PRO A 73 6.94 -20.94 9.24
N LYS A 74 6.97 -22.09 8.56
CA LYS A 74 6.24 -23.29 8.98
C LYS A 74 6.54 -23.76 10.42
N PRO A 75 7.81 -23.78 10.88
CA PRO A 75 8.12 -24.17 12.25
C PRO A 75 7.49 -23.26 13.32
N TRP A 76 7.27 -21.98 13.02
CA TRP A 76 6.62 -21.06 13.96
C TRP A 76 5.14 -21.41 14.14
N LEU A 77 4.44 -21.70 13.05
CA LEU A 77 3.03 -22.08 13.10
C LEU A 77 2.85 -23.44 13.81
N GLU A 78 3.74 -24.39 13.54
CA GLU A 78 3.76 -25.70 14.23
C GLU A 78 4.05 -25.54 15.73
N PHE A 79 4.95 -24.63 16.12
CA PHE A 79 5.22 -24.31 17.52
C PHE A 79 3.99 -23.78 18.27
N PHE A 80 3.13 -22.99 17.61
CA PHE A 80 1.85 -22.53 18.16
C PHE A 80 0.72 -23.59 18.07
N GLY A 81 1.04 -24.83 17.67
CA GLY A 81 0.08 -25.93 17.59
C GLY A 81 -0.78 -25.95 16.33
N VAL A 82 -0.45 -25.15 15.31
CA VAL A 82 -1.16 -25.15 14.03
C VAL A 82 -0.62 -26.28 13.16
N THR A 83 -1.36 -27.39 13.11
CA THR A 83 -1.03 -28.53 12.23
C THR A 83 -1.22 -28.16 10.76
N GLU A 84 -0.57 -28.89 9.85
CA GLU A 84 -0.73 -28.69 8.40
C GLU A 84 -2.21 -28.81 7.97
N HIS A 85 -2.96 -29.73 8.58
CA HIS A 85 -4.39 -29.89 8.29
C HIS A 85 -5.22 -28.66 8.72
N ILE A 86 -4.99 -28.15 9.93
CA ILE A 86 -5.68 -26.93 10.43
C ILE A 86 -5.33 -25.74 9.55
N TYR A 87 -4.06 -25.61 9.18
CA TYR A 87 -3.60 -24.56 8.29
C TYR A 87 -4.26 -24.67 6.91
N HIS A 88 -4.24 -25.85 6.29
CA HIS A 88 -4.83 -26.08 4.97
C HIS A 88 -6.33 -25.78 4.96
N LEU A 89 -7.06 -26.23 5.99
CA LEU A 89 -8.49 -25.97 6.13
C LEU A 89 -8.76 -24.47 6.30
N GLY A 90 -8.07 -23.81 7.23
CA GLY A 90 -8.23 -22.39 7.49
C GLY A 90 -7.86 -21.52 6.28
N ALA A 91 -6.72 -21.81 5.64
CA ALA A 91 -6.27 -21.11 4.45
C ALA A 91 -7.22 -21.29 3.27
N THR A 92 -7.74 -22.50 3.06
CA THR A 92 -8.70 -22.78 1.98
C THR A 92 -10.03 -22.06 2.23
N TRP A 93 -10.62 -22.19 3.42
CA TRP A 93 -11.90 -21.56 3.73
C TRP A 93 -11.83 -20.03 3.71
N MET A 94 -10.88 -19.44 4.46
CA MET A 94 -10.73 -17.98 4.50
C MET A 94 -10.30 -17.45 3.13
N GLY A 95 -9.43 -18.17 2.42
CA GLY A 95 -9.01 -17.83 1.06
C GLY A 95 -10.17 -17.84 0.08
N SER A 96 -11.04 -18.85 0.10
CA SER A 96 -12.22 -18.93 -0.77
C SER A 96 -13.22 -17.81 -0.49
N VAL A 97 -13.51 -17.52 0.78
CA VAL A 97 -14.40 -16.40 1.16
C VAL A 97 -13.82 -15.07 0.69
N ALA A 98 -12.52 -14.86 0.91
CA ALA A 98 -11.82 -13.66 0.48
C ALA A 98 -11.82 -13.51 -1.06
N ALA A 99 -11.62 -14.61 -1.79
CA ALA A 99 -11.67 -14.64 -3.25
C ALA A 99 -13.07 -14.27 -3.77
N VAL A 100 -14.14 -14.86 -3.22
CA VAL A 100 -15.52 -14.55 -3.62
C VAL A 100 -15.83 -13.07 -3.42
N LEU A 101 -15.52 -12.51 -2.24
CA LEU A 101 -15.78 -11.10 -1.93
C LEU A 101 -14.96 -10.17 -2.84
N THR A 102 -13.68 -10.47 -3.05
CA THR A 102 -12.80 -9.66 -3.89
C THR A 102 -13.23 -9.69 -5.35
N ILE A 103 -13.54 -10.87 -5.90
CA ILE A 103 -13.97 -11.03 -7.30
C ILE A 103 -15.32 -10.37 -7.52
N ALA A 104 -16.32 -10.64 -6.67
CA ALA A 104 -17.64 -10.03 -6.80
C ALA A 104 -17.55 -8.50 -6.72
N GLY A 105 -16.79 -7.97 -5.75
CA GLY A 105 -16.52 -6.54 -5.64
C GLY A 105 -15.84 -5.97 -6.89
N LEU A 106 -14.80 -6.64 -7.38
CA LEU A 106 -14.06 -6.24 -8.59
C LEU A 106 -14.97 -6.20 -9.83
N ILE A 107 -15.79 -7.23 -10.03
CA ILE A 107 -16.75 -7.31 -11.15
C ILE A 107 -17.71 -6.13 -11.09
N ILE A 108 -18.31 -5.85 -9.93
CA ILE A 108 -19.22 -4.70 -9.74
C ILE A 108 -18.50 -3.39 -10.09
N LEU A 109 -17.26 -3.21 -9.62
CA LEU A 109 -16.48 -1.99 -9.88
C LEU A 109 -16.11 -1.83 -11.36
N ILE A 110 -15.78 -2.93 -12.06
CA ILE A 110 -15.50 -2.93 -13.50
C ILE A 110 -16.79 -2.61 -14.27
N ILE A 111 -17.90 -3.29 -13.98
CA ILE A 111 -19.21 -3.03 -14.61
C ILE A 111 -19.59 -1.57 -14.43
N ARG A 112 -19.49 -1.03 -13.22
CA ARG A 112 -19.75 0.39 -12.93
C ARG A 112 -18.90 1.32 -13.81
N ARG A 113 -17.60 1.05 -13.90
CA ARG A 113 -16.65 1.89 -14.67
C ARG A 113 -16.86 1.78 -16.17
N ARG A 114 -17.41 0.66 -16.64
CA ARG A 114 -17.76 0.45 -18.05
C ARG A 114 -19.11 1.04 -18.38
N LEU A 115 -20.16 0.84 -17.59
CA LEU A 115 -21.52 1.22 -17.94
C LEU A 115 -21.86 2.69 -17.62
N VAL A 116 -21.25 3.28 -16.59
CA VAL A 116 -21.61 4.66 -16.17
C VAL A 116 -20.73 5.69 -16.89
N THR A 117 -21.32 6.46 -17.80
CA THR A 117 -20.60 7.45 -18.65
C THR A 117 -19.77 8.43 -17.83
N ARG A 118 -20.32 9.01 -16.76
CA ARG A 118 -19.61 9.98 -15.91
C ARG A 118 -18.34 9.40 -15.28
N VAL A 119 -18.42 8.16 -14.80
CA VAL A 119 -17.27 7.43 -14.22
C VAL A 119 -16.26 7.04 -15.30
N ARG A 120 -16.73 6.64 -16.48
CA ARG A 120 -15.90 6.27 -17.62
C ARG A 120 -15.04 7.45 -18.09
N LEU A 121 -15.63 8.64 -18.18
CA LEU A 121 -14.94 9.88 -18.57
C LEU A 121 -13.90 10.32 -17.54
N ALA A 122 -14.14 10.06 -16.25
CA ALA A 122 -13.18 10.34 -15.18
C ALA A 122 -12.08 9.27 -15.02
N THR A 123 -12.13 8.17 -15.79
CA THR A 123 -11.17 7.06 -15.68
C THR A 123 -9.92 7.31 -16.52
N THR A 124 -8.76 7.27 -15.88
CA THR A 124 -7.47 7.48 -16.57
C THR A 124 -6.92 6.21 -17.22
N VAL A 125 -5.91 6.34 -18.07
CA VAL A 125 -5.20 5.19 -18.67
C VAL A 125 -4.57 4.32 -17.57
N MET A 126 -3.92 4.93 -16.59
CA MET A 126 -3.30 4.20 -15.47
C MET A 126 -4.33 3.48 -14.60
N ASP A 127 -5.57 3.97 -14.48
CA ASP A 127 -6.63 3.20 -13.83
C ASP A 127 -6.93 1.91 -14.59
N LYS A 128 -7.00 1.96 -15.92
CA LYS A 128 -7.26 0.76 -16.75
C LYS A 128 -6.11 -0.24 -16.65
N VAL A 129 -4.87 0.23 -16.74
CA VAL A 129 -3.66 -0.60 -16.57
C VAL A 129 -3.65 -1.25 -15.19
N MET A 130 -3.89 -0.47 -14.14
CA MET A 130 -3.99 -0.98 -12.77
C MET A 130 -5.08 -2.08 -12.67
N TYR A 131 -6.28 -1.85 -13.18
CA TYR A 131 -7.35 -2.86 -13.15
C TYR A 131 -7.01 -4.13 -13.95
N MET A 132 -6.25 -4.01 -15.03
CA MET A 132 -5.78 -5.16 -15.81
C MET A 132 -4.83 -6.03 -15.00
N PHE A 133 -3.79 -5.45 -14.38
CA PHE A 133 -2.83 -6.21 -13.58
C PHE A 133 -3.43 -6.72 -12.27
N LEU A 134 -4.23 -5.88 -11.59
CA LEU A 134 -4.96 -6.27 -10.38
C LEU A 134 -5.97 -7.38 -10.65
N GLY A 135 -6.76 -7.25 -11.72
CA GLY A 135 -7.70 -8.29 -12.14
C GLY A 135 -6.99 -9.57 -12.57
N GLY A 136 -5.91 -9.44 -13.35
CA GLY A 136 -5.09 -10.57 -13.78
C GLY A 136 -4.51 -11.36 -12.61
N THR A 137 -3.88 -10.68 -11.64
CA THR A 137 -3.32 -11.37 -10.47
C THR A 137 -4.42 -12.05 -9.64
N ILE A 138 -5.58 -11.40 -9.44
CA ILE A 138 -6.72 -12.01 -8.72
C ILE A 138 -7.24 -13.25 -9.45
N VAL A 139 -7.38 -13.19 -10.78
CA VAL A 139 -7.82 -14.32 -11.60
C VAL A 139 -6.82 -15.46 -11.52
N PHE A 140 -5.53 -15.21 -11.77
CA PHE A 140 -4.50 -16.25 -11.73
C PHE A 140 -4.37 -16.89 -10.35
N GLY A 141 -4.42 -16.08 -9.28
CA GLY A 141 -4.38 -16.60 -7.90
C GLY A 141 -5.61 -17.43 -7.55
N THR A 142 -6.80 -17.01 -8.00
CA THR A 142 -8.04 -17.76 -7.79
C THR A 142 -8.03 -19.07 -8.57
N VAL A 143 -7.62 -19.05 -9.84
CA VAL A 143 -7.50 -20.25 -10.66
C VAL A 143 -6.49 -21.23 -10.04
N ALA A 144 -5.33 -20.75 -9.60
CA ALA A 144 -4.34 -21.58 -8.90
C ALA A 144 -4.93 -22.20 -7.62
N THR A 145 -5.67 -21.42 -6.82
CA THR A 145 -6.31 -21.91 -5.59
C THR A 145 -7.38 -22.96 -5.89
N VAL A 146 -8.25 -22.72 -6.87
CA VAL A 146 -9.32 -23.65 -7.23
C VAL A 146 -8.73 -24.95 -7.78
N LEU A 147 -7.78 -24.88 -8.71
CA LEU A 147 -7.19 -26.06 -9.32
C LEU A 147 -6.37 -26.90 -8.33
N HIS A 148 -5.59 -26.26 -7.46
CA HIS A 148 -4.63 -26.98 -6.61
C HIS A 148 -5.10 -27.22 -5.18
N GLN A 149 -5.85 -26.29 -4.57
CA GLN A 149 -6.31 -26.41 -3.18
C GLN A 149 -7.72 -26.97 -3.05
N VAL A 150 -8.62 -26.62 -3.98
CA VAL A 150 -10.04 -27.02 -3.90
C VAL A 150 -10.30 -28.32 -4.65
N LEU A 151 -9.82 -28.42 -5.90
CA LEU A 151 -10.02 -29.58 -6.76
C LEU A 151 -8.83 -30.56 -6.72
N GLY A 152 -7.66 -30.08 -6.33
CA GLY A 152 -6.42 -30.85 -6.25
C GLY A 152 -6.14 -31.38 -4.85
N ALA A 153 -5.01 -32.09 -4.71
CA ALA A 153 -4.55 -32.66 -3.43
C ALA A 153 -3.96 -31.61 -2.45
N GLY A 154 -3.97 -30.32 -2.79
CA GLY A 154 -3.25 -29.27 -2.08
C GLY A 154 -1.81 -29.14 -2.56
N TYR A 155 -1.45 -28.00 -3.15
CA TYR A 155 -0.07 -27.65 -3.46
C TYR A 155 0.62 -27.01 -2.24
N ASP A 156 1.77 -27.54 -1.84
CA ASP A 156 2.56 -26.99 -0.75
C ASP A 156 3.39 -25.77 -1.20
N TYR A 157 2.71 -24.62 -1.29
CA TYR A 157 3.36 -23.34 -1.56
C TYR A 157 4.27 -22.85 -0.41
N ARG A 158 4.24 -23.49 0.77
CA ARG A 158 5.08 -23.15 1.93
C ARG A 158 6.47 -23.79 1.82
N GLY A 159 6.61 -24.80 0.98
CA GLY A 159 7.89 -25.44 0.63
C GLY A 159 8.64 -24.75 -0.51
N SER A 160 7.95 -24.04 -1.42
CA SER A 160 8.55 -23.46 -2.64
C SER A 160 8.48 -21.92 -2.68
N ILE A 161 7.28 -21.37 -2.88
CA ILE A 161 7.03 -19.94 -3.09
C ILE A 161 7.36 -19.11 -1.85
N SER A 162 6.99 -19.61 -0.67
CA SER A 162 7.16 -18.86 0.59
C SER A 162 8.64 -18.72 0.98
N PRO A 163 9.48 -19.78 0.92
CA PRO A 163 10.92 -19.65 1.08
C PRO A 163 11.57 -18.81 -0.02
N TRP A 164 11.07 -18.87 -1.27
CA TRP A 164 11.58 -18.03 -2.36
C TRP A 164 11.38 -16.54 -2.08
N ILE A 165 10.18 -16.11 -1.66
CA ILE A 165 9.96 -14.71 -1.27
C ILE A 165 10.87 -14.32 -0.11
N ARG A 166 11.00 -15.17 0.91
CA ARG A 166 11.87 -14.90 2.07
C ARG A 166 13.34 -14.80 1.68
N SER A 167 13.81 -15.57 0.70
CA SER A 167 15.18 -15.54 0.21
C SER A 167 15.51 -14.25 -0.54
N LEU A 168 14.54 -13.69 -1.28
CA LEU A 168 14.64 -12.34 -1.86
C LEU A 168 14.81 -11.26 -0.77
N TRP A 169 14.00 -11.32 0.29
CA TRP A 169 14.13 -10.37 1.41
C TRP A 169 15.42 -10.54 2.21
N GLY A 170 15.90 -11.77 2.33
CA GLY A 170 17.19 -12.09 2.93
C GLY A 170 18.40 -11.76 2.05
N LEU A 171 18.20 -11.17 0.86
CA LEU A 171 19.25 -10.87 -0.13
C LEU A 171 20.08 -12.09 -0.55
N GLN A 172 19.50 -13.28 -0.45
CA GLN A 172 20.08 -14.56 -0.88
C GLN A 172 19.10 -15.24 -1.84
N PRO A 173 18.90 -14.68 -3.05
CA PRO A 173 17.86 -15.15 -3.96
C PRO A 173 18.15 -16.58 -4.42
N ASP A 174 17.17 -17.47 -4.24
CA ASP A 174 17.23 -18.84 -4.74
C ASP A 174 16.12 -19.08 -5.78
N PRO A 175 16.41 -18.91 -7.09
CA PRO A 175 15.43 -19.12 -8.14
C PRO A 175 15.05 -20.59 -8.35
N SER A 176 15.81 -21.54 -7.79
CA SER A 176 15.50 -22.97 -7.95
C SER A 176 14.18 -23.36 -7.30
N LEU A 177 13.77 -22.62 -6.26
CA LEU A 177 12.49 -22.78 -5.58
C LEU A 177 11.27 -22.51 -6.47
N MET A 178 11.46 -21.90 -7.64
CA MET A 178 10.39 -21.59 -8.59
C MET A 178 10.30 -22.55 -9.78
N SER A 179 11.22 -23.51 -9.94
CA SER A 179 11.25 -24.39 -11.12
C SER A 179 10.00 -25.27 -11.26
N ASP A 180 9.55 -25.85 -10.15
CA ASP A 180 8.46 -26.83 -10.13
C ASP A 180 7.14 -26.22 -9.65
N VAL A 181 7.07 -24.89 -9.61
CA VAL A 181 5.85 -24.17 -9.24
C VAL A 181 4.85 -24.27 -10.39
N PRO A 182 3.58 -24.66 -10.13
CA PRO A 182 2.58 -24.75 -11.19
C PRO A 182 2.37 -23.43 -11.92
N PHE A 183 2.07 -23.52 -13.21
CA PHE A 183 2.04 -22.38 -14.13
C PHE A 183 1.17 -21.20 -13.66
N PHE A 184 -0.02 -21.46 -13.11
CA PHE A 184 -0.89 -20.37 -12.64
C PHE A 184 -0.35 -19.66 -11.39
N PHE A 185 0.40 -20.34 -10.52
CA PHE A 185 1.11 -19.70 -9.41
C PHE A 185 2.24 -18.82 -9.95
N GLN A 186 2.99 -19.28 -10.96
CA GLN A 186 4.01 -18.46 -11.63
C GLN A 186 3.41 -17.18 -12.23
N LEU A 187 2.30 -17.30 -12.99
CA LEU A 187 1.60 -16.14 -13.55
C LEU A 187 1.06 -15.19 -12.47
N HIS A 188 0.52 -15.74 -11.38
CA HIS A 188 0.06 -14.94 -10.24
C HIS A 188 1.21 -14.12 -9.64
N VAL A 189 2.37 -14.75 -9.39
CA VAL A 189 3.56 -14.08 -8.84
C VAL A 189 4.10 -13.02 -9.80
N LEU A 190 4.19 -13.32 -11.11
CA LEU A 190 4.68 -12.37 -12.10
C LEU A 190 3.76 -11.15 -12.23
N THR A 191 2.44 -11.36 -12.27
CA THR A 191 1.48 -10.26 -12.32
C THR A 191 1.41 -9.47 -11.02
N ALA A 192 1.56 -10.12 -9.86
CA ALA A 192 1.68 -9.44 -8.58
C ALA A 192 2.94 -8.57 -8.53
N THR A 193 4.08 -9.10 -8.97
CA THR A 193 5.36 -8.36 -9.04
C THR A 193 5.26 -7.16 -9.99
N ALA A 194 4.60 -7.33 -11.15
CA ALA A 194 4.28 -6.23 -12.05
C ALA A 194 3.37 -5.18 -11.39
N LEU A 195 2.40 -5.62 -10.58
CA LEU A 195 1.53 -4.72 -9.83
C LEU A 195 2.32 -3.88 -8.81
N PHE A 196 3.29 -4.47 -8.10
CA PHE A 196 4.21 -3.74 -7.23
C PHE A 196 5.04 -2.71 -8.03
N LEU A 197 5.56 -3.09 -9.19
CA LEU A 197 6.30 -2.16 -10.06
C LEU A 197 5.43 -0.95 -10.49
N LEU A 198 4.16 -1.19 -10.81
CA LEU A 198 3.22 -0.15 -11.26
C LEU A 198 2.62 0.67 -10.12
N TRP A 199 2.65 0.16 -8.89
CA TRP A 199 2.01 0.73 -7.72
C TRP A 199 2.26 2.24 -7.52
N PRO A 200 3.51 2.75 -7.52
CA PRO A 200 3.77 4.17 -7.27
C PRO A 200 3.22 5.09 -8.36
N PHE A 201 2.79 4.58 -9.51
CA PHE A 201 2.25 5.37 -10.63
C PHE A 201 0.72 5.28 -10.74
N THR A 202 0.08 4.52 -9.86
CA THR A 202 -1.38 4.28 -9.89
C THR A 202 -2.08 4.90 -8.69
N ARG A 203 -3.40 4.77 -8.62
CA ARG A 203 -4.17 5.15 -7.43
C ARG A 203 -3.90 4.26 -6.21
N LEU A 204 -3.18 3.13 -6.34
CA LEU A 204 -2.91 2.20 -5.22
C LEU A 204 -2.11 2.82 -4.07
N VAL A 205 -1.43 3.95 -4.30
CA VAL A 205 -0.77 4.73 -3.24
C VAL A 205 -1.66 5.06 -2.04
N HIS A 206 -2.98 5.10 -2.25
CA HIS A 206 -3.94 5.35 -1.18
C HIS A 206 -3.87 4.34 -0.02
N VAL A 207 -3.37 3.13 -0.26
CA VAL A 207 -3.21 2.09 0.78
C VAL A 207 -2.31 2.58 1.92
N PHE A 208 -1.28 3.36 1.61
CA PHE A 208 -0.37 3.95 2.60
C PHE A 208 -0.99 5.12 3.39
N SER A 209 -2.17 5.58 3.01
CA SER A 209 -2.92 6.62 3.72
C SER A 209 -4.09 6.06 4.51
N ALA A 210 -4.04 4.77 4.88
CA ALA A 210 -4.97 4.20 5.84
C ALA A 210 -4.98 5.04 7.13
N PRO A 211 -6.12 5.58 7.56
CA PRO A 211 -6.18 6.59 8.63
C PRO A 211 -6.11 5.96 10.03
N ILE A 212 -5.13 5.08 10.28
CA ILE A 212 -4.96 4.38 11.56
C ILE A 212 -4.77 5.37 12.70
N GLY A 213 -4.00 6.44 12.47
CA GLY A 213 -3.78 7.51 13.45
C GLY A 213 -5.03 8.33 13.79
N TYR A 214 -6.11 8.24 13.01
CA TYR A 214 -7.36 8.95 13.31
C TYR A 214 -8.03 8.44 14.59
N ILE A 215 -7.80 7.17 14.95
CA ILE A 215 -8.35 6.54 16.17
C ILE A 215 -7.94 7.32 17.43
N TRP A 216 -6.72 7.86 17.44
CA TRP A 216 -6.16 8.59 18.58
C TRP A 216 -6.06 10.11 18.34
N ARG A 217 -6.62 10.62 17.24
CA ARG A 217 -6.47 12.03 16.85
C ARG A 217 -7.58 12.88 17.50
N PRO A 218 -7.24 14.03 18.14
CA PRO A 218 -8.25 14.98 18.60
C PRO A 218 -9.13 15.48 17.46
N TYR A 219 -10.43 15.70 17.73
CA TYR A 219 -11.39 16.18 16.71
C TYR A 219 -11.01 17.56 16.15
N VAL A 220 -10.48 18.44 16.99
CA VAL A 220 -10.09 19.80 16.61
C VAL A 220 -8.57 19.89 16.55
N ILE A 221 -8.05 20.37 15.42
CA ILE A 221 -6.62 20.49 15.17
C ILE A 221 -6.30 21.94 14.96
N TYR A 222 -5.57 22.49 15.92
CA TYR A 222 -4.96 23.80 15.79
C TYR A 222 -3.62 23.64 15.08
N ARG A 223 -3.41 24.43 14.02
CA ARG A 223 -2.07 24.65 13.47
C ARG A 223 -1.58 26.00 13.98
N SER A 224 -0.47 25.98 14.71
CA SER A 224 0.25 27.21 15.02
C SER A 224 0.69 27.88 13.72
N ARG A 225 0.80 29.22 13.73
CA ARG A 225 1.52 29.91 12.67
C ARG A 225 2.98 29.44 12.71
N ASP A 226 3.41 28.75 11.67
CA ASP A 226 4.80 28.35 11.52
C ASP A 226 5.70 29.59 11.60
N THR A 227 6.57 29.65 12.62
CA THR A 227 7.69 30.60 12.67
C THR A 227 8.81 30.17 11.74
N HIS A 228 8.79 28.92 11.27
CA HIS A 228 9.64 28.43 10.19
C HIS A 228 9.17 28.98 8.84
N LYS A 229 9.76 30.13 8.44
CA LYS A 229 9.88 30.52 7.04
C LYS A 229 10.50 29.33 6.26
N GLY A 230 9.75 28.64 5.40
CA GLY A 230 10.38 27.70 4.47
C GLY A 230 9.57 26.57 3.83
N SER A 231 8.30 26.33 4.16
CA SER A 231 7.53 25.24 3.51
C SER A 231 6.83 25.64 2.20
N GLY A 232 6.87 26.93 1.83
CA GLY A 232 6.58 27.35 0.46
C GLY A 232 7.87 27.39 -0.33
N ALA A 233 7.96 26.63 -1.43
CA ALA A 233 9.10 26.57 -2.35
C ALA A 233 9.43 27.90 -3.06
N ARG A 234 8.89 29.03 -2.58
CA ARG A 234 9.06 30.35 -3.20
C ARG A 234 9.65 31.32 -2.16
N PRO A 235 10.88 31.84 -2.37
CA PRO A 235 11.36 32.96 -1.58
C PRO A 235 10.37 34.11 -1.70
N VAL A 236 10.17 34.85 -0.61
CA VAL A 236 9.31 36.04 -0.57
C VAL A 236 9.75 36.96 -1.70
N GLN A 237 8.83 37.27 -2.63
CA GLN A 237 9.13 38.17 -3.74
C GLN A 237 9.42 39.56 -3.19
N ARG A 238 10.43 40.22 -3.76
CA ARG A 238 10.80 41.61 -3.44
C ARG A 238 9.55 42.50 -3.53
N GLY A 239 9.23 43.22 -2.45
CA GLY A 239 8.02 44.04 -2.33
C GLY A 239 6.84 43.40 -1.59
N TRP A 240 6.91 42.11 -1.26
CA TRP A 240 5.98 41.42 -0.33
C TRP A 240 6.64 41.11 1.02
N GLU A 241 7.72 41.82 1.32
CA GLU A 241 8.37 41.79 2.63
C GLU A 241 7.36 42.25 3.68
N LYS A 242 7.36 41.59 4.84
CA LYS A 242 6.53 42.05 5.96
C LYS A 242 7.01 43.44 6.33
N ALA A 243 6.10 44.42 6.36
CA ALA A 243 6.39 45.73 6.90
C ALA A 243 6.90 45.55 8.34
N GLU A 244 8.16 45.91 8.59
CA GLU A 244 8.67 46.01 9.94
C GLU A 244 7.92 47.16 10.61
N LEU A 245 7.20 46.87 11.69
CA LEU A 245 6.67 47.92 12.53
C LEU A 245 7.86 48.79 12.96
N PRO A 246 7.77 50.13 12.88
CA PRO A 246 8.81 51.01 13.39
C PRO A 246 9.15 50.57 14.80
N ASN A 247 10.44 50.47 15.13
CA ASN A 247 10.92 50.16 16.48
C ASN A 247 10.26 51.13 17.45
N VAL A 248 9.12 50.72 18.02
CA VAL A 248 8.54 51.38 19.18
C VAL A 248 9.54 51.05 20.27
N ARG A 249 10.48 51.98 20.51
CA ARG A 249 11.19 52.01 21.78
C ARG A 249 10.08 52.18 22.81
N VAL A 250 9.65 51.07 23.38
CA VAL A 250 8.95 51.10 24.65
C VAL A 250 10.01 51.59 25.62
N SER A 251 10.06 52.91 25.83
CA SER A 251 10.79 53.48 26.95
C SER A 251 10.29 52.75 28.19
N PRO A 252 11.17 52.20 29.04
CA PRO A 252 10.73 51.59 30.28
C PRO A 252 9.90 52.62 31.03
N ARG A 253 8.64 52.30 31.36
CA ARG A 253 7.93 53.09 32.36
C ARG A 253 8.75 53.00 33.64
N ALA A 254 9.02 54.15 34.26
CA ALA A 254 9.89 54.27 35.44
C ALA A 254 9.38 53.51 36.69
N ASP A 255 8.20 52.88 36.61
CA ASP A 255 7.48 52.35 37.77
C ASP A 255 7.31 50.82 37.75
N GLU A 256 7.98 50.07 36.88
CA GLU A 256 7.88 48.61 36.85
C GLU A 256 9.10 47.96 37.53
N PRO A 257 8.94 47.24 38.67
CA PRO A 257 10.06 46.59 39.34
C PRO A 257 10.66 45.51 38.44
N ALA A 258 12.00 45.54 38.33
CA ALA A 258 12.77 44.64 37.48
C ALA A 258 12.37 43.17 37.71
N ARG A 259 11.80 42.53 36.67
CA ARG A 259 11.58 41.08 36.70
C ARG A 259 12.93 40.38 36.74
N PRO A 260 13.17 39.46 37.69
CA PRO A 260 14.43 38.76 37.77
C PRO A 260 14.63 37.89 36.52
N SER A 261 15.85 37.97 35.96
CA SER A 261 16.24 37.18 34.80
C SER A 261 16.09 35.70 35.11
N ARG A 262 15.15 35.01 34.44
CA ARG A 262 15.11 33.54 34.50
C ARG A 262 16.36 33.01 33.80
N SER A 263 17.34 32.57 34.59
CA SER A 263 18.48 31.79 34.12
C SER A 263 17.94 30.57 33.37
N ARG A 264 18.27 30.45 32.10
CA ARG A 264 18.07 29.22 31.33
C ARG A 264 18.99 28.14 31.91
N THR A 265 18.46 27.33 32.81
CA THR A 265 19.11 26.08 33.19
C THR A 265 18.92 25.09 32.05
N ASN A 266 19.98 24.90 31.28
CA ASN A 266 20.13 23.82 30.32
C ASN A 266 20.14 22.50 31.09
N ILE A 267 19.09 21.69 31.00
CA ILE A 267 19.12 20.29 31.45
C ILE A 267 19.01 19.43 30.20
N ARG A 268 20.18 18.97 29.74
CA ARG A 268 20.31 17.75 28.94
C ARG A 268 20.16 16.56 29.89
N ARG A 269 19.20 15.69 29.62
CA ARG A 269 19.35 14.23 29.68
C ARG A 269 18.45 13.62 28.62
#